data_AF-A0A7S2S796-F1
#
_entry.id   AF-A0A7S2S796-F1
#
_cell.length_a   1.000
_cell.length_b   1.000
_cell.length_c   1.000
_cell.angle_alpha   90.00
_cell.angle_beta   90.00
_cell.angle_gamma   90.00
#
_symmetry.space_group_name_H-M   'P 1'
#
loop_
_entity.id
_entity.type
_entity.pdbx_description
1 polymer ?
#
loop_
_entity_poly.entity_id
_entity_poly.type
_entity_poly.pdbx_seq_one_letter_code
_entity_poly.pdbx_strand_id
1 'polypeptide(L)'
;MRKGVIRPRQFGQPSVKDGEYSNSKNLRGIHNKKWFAFLVFLLSALCLMWLFSVGSKETMTVSLNVGKSTSESNVAELWDNSAGDDDEDVDDAEEDTGDSEDQENEQEKTPDDAEDDAEDAEEEEDSQQDSEIDGNIDHDADANAITMNAGNENPTAEMENALPALRGNPVTMSIDSYFLNLGKKVVNISPYGSYKYVLVHARDKQGGGAYIVQGCSPKIKTCKHPDAARVVKTSLTSHGIEAKVLGGGRITRHHLRKSKKSGLISIFGYSRTYGRCEDCNKKACDFIAASNPNYVVRWSNHGYLESDESGIRDFVKCSPE
;
A
#
# COMPACT_ATOMS: atom_id res chain seq x y z
N MET A 1 -34.10 -1.56 31.22
CA MET A 1 -32.78 -1.22 30.61
C MET A 1 -31.73 -2.24 31.02
N ARG A 2 -31.47 -3.26 30.18
CA ARG A 2 -30.26 -4.08 30.27
C ARG A 2 -29.77 -4.37 28.85
N LYS A 3 -28.50 -4.09 28.62
CA LYS A 3 -27.79 -4.14 27.34
C LYS A 3 -27.52 -5.61 26.99
N GLY A 4 -28.07 -6.07 25.86
CA GLY A 4 -27.80 -7.39 25.29
C GLY A 4 -26.67 -7.31 24.28
N VAL A 5 -25.59 -8.05 24.56
CA VAL A 5 -24.36 -8.18 23.78
C VAL A 5 -24.62 -9.09 22.57
N ILE A 6 -24.40 -8.58 21.35
CA ILE A 6 -24.45 -9.37 20.12
C ILE A 6 -23.11 -10.08 19.93
N ARG A 7 -23.12 -11.42 19.88
CA ARG A 7 -21.97 -12.23 19.43
C ARG A 7 -22.08 -12.53 17.94
N PRO A 8 -20.96 -12.52 17.19
CA PRO A 8 -20.98 -12.73 15.74
C PRO A 8 -21.24 -14.20 15.38
N ARG A 9 -22.08 -14.40 14.35
CA ARG A 9 -22.34 -15.69 13.69
C ARG A 9 -21.03 -16.25 13.11
N GLN A 10 -20.71 -17.49 13.46
CA GLN A 10 -19.68 -18.27 12.78
C GLN A 10 -20.23 -18.82 11.46
N PHE A 11 -19.56 -18.49 10.36
CA PHE A 11 -19.80 -19.11 9.07
C PHE A 11 -19.11 -20.47 9.03
N GLY A 12 -19.88 -21.54 8.78
CA GLY A 12 -19.37 -22.89 8.59
C GLY A 12 -18.41 -22.96 7.40
N GLN A 13 -17.25 -23.58 7.61
CA GLN A 13 -16.30 -23.87 6.54
C GLN A 13 -16.71 -25.14 5.77
N PRO A 14 -16.50 -25.19 4.45
CA PRO A 14 -16.69 -26.41 3.68
C PRO A 14 -15.58 -27.42 3.97
N SER A 15 -15.99 -28.66 4.23
CA SER A 15 -15.14 -29.85 4.31
C SER A 15 -14.42 -30.08 2.97
N VAL A 16 -13.10 -29.93 2.96
CA VAL A 16 -12.24 -30.30 1.84
C VAL A 16 -11.74 -31.73 2.11
N LYS A 17 -12.06 -32.63 1.18
CA LYS A 17 -11.64 -34.03 1.20
C LYS A 17 -10.13 -34.16 1.00
N ASP A 18 -9.53 -35.03 1.79
CA ASP A 18 -8.11 -35.37 1.78
C ASP A 18 -7.67 -35.90 0.40
N GLY A 19 -6.67 -35.23 -0.18
CA GLY A 19 -5.98 -35.64 -1.40
C GLY A 19 -4.53 -35.99 -1.08
N GLU A 20 -4.17 -37.24 -1.41
CA GLU A 20 -2.92 -37.95 -1.19
C GLU A 20 -1.61 -37.14 -1.26
N TYR A 21 -0.81 -37.30 -0.21
CA TYR A 21 0.51 -36.71 -0.03
C TYR A 21 1.57 -37.57 -0.75
N SER A 22 1.93 -37.22 -1.99
CA SER A 22 3.07 -37.84 -2.67
C SER A 22 4.39 -37.21 -2.20
N ASN A 23 5.15 -38.02 -1.46
CA ASN A 23 6.46 -37.79 -0.89
C ASN A 23 7.54 -37.55 -1.97
N SER A 24 7.94 -36.29 -2.22
CA SER A 24 9.07 -35.99 -3.13
C SER A 24 10.37 -35.75 -2.34
N LYS A 25 11.14 -36.82 -2.23
CA LYS A 25 12.49 -36.83 -1.68
C LYS A 25 13.46 -36.13 -2.65
N ASN A 26 14.11 -35.08 -2.15
CA ASN A 26 15.57 -34.93 -2.17
C ASN A 26 16.29 -35.14 -3.53
N LEU A 27 16.21 -34.16 -4.45
CA LEU A 27 17.15 -34.04 -5.57
C LEU A 27 18.25 -33.04 -5.21
N ARG A 28 19.32 -33.59 -4.63
CA ARG A 28 20.59 -32.90 -4.37
C ARG A 28 21.26 -32.50 -5.67
N GLY A 29 22.01 -31.39 -5.57
CA GLY A 29 22.66 -30.71 -6.68
C GLY A 29 23.60 -31.59 -7.50
N ILE A 30 23.39 -31.53 -8.82
CA ILE A 30 24.38 -31.95 -9.80
C ILE A 30 25.12 -30.69 -10.26
N HIS A 31 26.40 -30.66 -9.90
CA HIS A 31 27.38 -29.66 -10.28
C HIS A 31 27.46 -29.46 -11.80
N ASN A 32 26.94 -28.34 -12.29
CA ASN A 32 27.01 -27.93 -13.69
C ASN A 32 28.37 -27.27 -14.04
N LYS A 33 29.48 -27.99 -13.88
CA LYS A 33 30.82 -27.51 -14.29
C LYS A 33 30.93 -27.27 -15.80
N LYS A 34 30.15 -28.00 -16.62
CA LYS A 34 30.11 -27.84 -18.08
C LYS A 34 29.45 -26.53 -18.53
N TRP A 35 28.47 -26.03 -17.77
CA TRP A 35 27.78 -24.77 -18.08
C TRP A 35 28.67 -23.55 -17.86
N PHE A 36 29.57 -23.61 -16.88
CA PHE A 36 30.49 -22.52 -16.59
C PHE A 36 31.55 -22.36 -17.70
N ALA A 37 32.07 -23.47 -18.23
CA ALA A 37 32.99 -23.43 -19.37
C ALA A 37 32.34 -22.86 -20.64
N PHE A 38 31.08 -23.18 -20.89
CA PHE A 38 30.33 -22.66 -22.04
C PHE A 38 30.09 -21.14 -21.92
N LEU A 39 29.79 -20.65 -20.72
CA LEU A 39 29.58 -19.21 -20.48
C LEU A 39 30.88 -18.39 -20.67
N VAL A 40 32.02 -18.91 -20.23
CA VAL A 40 33.32 -18.25 -20.41
C VAL A 40 33.70 -18.17 -21.88
N PHE A 41 33.43 -19.22 -22.66
CA PHE A 41 33.70 -19.23 -24.10
C PHE A 41 32.80 -18.25 -24.87
N LEU A 42 31.53 -18.13 -24.47
CA LEU A 42 30.60 -17.18 -25.10
C LEU A 42 31.00 -15.72 -24.83
N LEU A 43 31.45 -15.42 -23.61
CA LEU A 43 31.88 -14.08 -23.23
C LEU A 43 33.19 -13.65 -23.92
N SER A 44 34.13 -14.59 -24.14
CA SER A 44 35.36 -14.26 -24.89
C SER A 44 35.08 -13.96 -26.36
N ALA A 45 34.16 -14.72 -26.99
CA ALA A 45 33.75 -14.47 -28.37
C ALA A 45 33.06 -13.10 -28.55
N LEU A 46 32.20 -12.71 -27.62
CA LEU A 46 31.56 -11.39 -27.64
C LEU A 46 32.56 -10.24 -27.43
N CYS A 47 33.56 -10.43 -26.58
CA CYS A 47 34.61 -9.44 -26.35
C CYS A 47 35.45 -9.21 -27.63
N LEU A 48 35.80 -10.29 -28.34
CA LEU A 48 36.52 -10.21 -29.61
C LEU A 48 35.71 -9.51 -30.71
N MET A 49 34.40 -9.77 -30.80
CA MET A 49 33.53 -9.04 -31.74
C MET A 49 33.44 -7.54 -31.44
N TRP A 50 33.42 -7.15 -30.16
CA TRP A 50 33.35 -5.75 -29.79
C TRP A 50 34.65 -5.01 -30.16
N LEU A 51 35.82 -5.64 -29.96
CA LEU A 51 37.10 -5.06 -30.36
C LEU A 51 37.24 -4.87 -31.88
N PHE A 52 36.62 -5.73 -32.70
CA PHE A 52 36.61 -5.55 -34.15
C PHE A 52 35.61 -4.48 -34.63
N SER A 53 34.56 -4.19 -33.86
CA SER A 53 33.54 -3.21 -34.25
C SER A 53 33.92 -1.75 -34.04
N VAL A 54 34.96 -1.46 -33.24
CA VAL A 54 35.39 -0.08 -32.94
C VAL A 54 36.38 0.47 -34.00
N GLY A 55 36.84 -0.35 -34.93
CA GLY A 55 37.87 0.03 -35.91
C GLY A 55 37.42 0.77 -37.17
N SER A 56 36.15 1.18 -37.31
CA SER A 56 35.71 1.82 -38.54
C SER A 56 34.61 2.86 -38.32
N LYS A 57 35.00 4.15 -38.30
CA LYS A 57 34.28 5.31 -38.87
C LYS A 57 34.92 6.60 -38.37
N GLU A 58 35.98 7.04 -39.06
CA GLU A 58 36.29 8.46 -39.16
C GLU A 58 35.73 8.97 -40.48
N THR A 59 34.70 9.81 -40.42
CA THR A 59 34.46 10.92 -41.36
C THR A 59 33.60 11.93 -40.62
N MET A 60 34.26 12.93 -40.03
CA MET A 60 33.59 14.11 -39.48
C MET A 60 33.13 15.00 -40.62
N THR A 61 31.81 15.15 -40.78
CA THR A 61 31.22 16.30 -41.49
C THR A 61 30.60 17.24 -40.46
N VAL A 62 31.30 18.35 -40.23
CA VAL A 62 30.82 19.51 -39.47
C VAL A 62 29.91 20.32 -40.38
N SER A 63 28.61 20.29 -40.13
CA SER A 63 27.66 21.24 -40.73
C SER A 63 27.22 22.24 -39.66
N LEU A 64 27.75 23.46 -39.79
CA LEU A 64 27.25 24.66 -39.12
C LEU A 64 25.83 24.93 -39.63
N ASN A 65 24.85 25.03 -38.73
CA ASN A 65 23.56 25.62 -39.06
C ASN A 65 23.30 26.84 -38.16
N VAL A 66 23.35 27.98 -38.82
CA VAL A 66 23.06 29.33 -38.32
C VAL A 66 21.64 29.70 -38.72
N GLY A 67 20.89 30.32 -37.81
CA GLY A 67 19.59 30.94 -38.05
C GLY A 67 18.41 30.08 -37.60
N LYS A 68 17.29 30.61 -37.16
CA LYS A 68 16.77 31.98 -37.30
C LYS A 68 15.60 32.13 -36.32
N SER A 69 15.53 33.28 -35.68
CA SER A 69 14.40 33.77 -34.89
C SER A 69 13.16 33.99 -35.76
N THR A 70 11.98 33.55 -35.29
CA THR A 70 10.70 34.20 -35.59
C THR A 70 9.74 33.98 -34.45
N SER A 71 9.41 35.10 -33.80
CA SER A 71 8.19 35.35 -33.04
C SER A 71 6.96 35.19 -33.93
N GLU A 72 5.88 34.61 -33.42
CA GLU A 72 4.53 34.98 -33.84
C GLU A 72 3.49 34.56 -32.79
N SER A 73 2.79 35.59 -32.29
CA SER A 73 1.55 35.57 -31.53
C SER A 73 0.39 35.05 -32.38
N ASN A 74 -0.60 34.37 -31.78
CA ASN A 74 -2.04 34.31 -32.15
C ASN A 74 -2.69 33.19 -31.30
N VAL A 75 -3.98 33.14 -30.96
CA VAL A 75 -5.15 34.02 -31.02
C VAL A 75 -6.12 33.35 -30.03
N ALA A 76 -6.90 34.17 -29.33
CA ALA A 76 -7.97 33.74 -28.46
C ALA A 76 -9.06 33.00 -29.26
N GLU A 77 -9.58 31.89 -28.74
CA GLU A 77 -10.93 31.46 -29.09
C GLU A 77 -11.71 31.08 -27.82
N LEU A 78 -12.75 31.88 -27.63
CA LEU A 78 -13.85 31.77 -26.69
C LEU A 78 -14.76 30.63 -27.17
N TRP A 79 -15.00 29.62 -26.35
CA TRP A 79 -16.14 28.72 -26.54
C TRP A 79 -16.90 28.64 -25.22
N ASP A 80 -17.90 29.51 -25.16
CA ASP A 80 -19.09 29.46 -24.32
C ASP A 80 -19.93 28.25 -24.76
N ASN A 81 -20.38 27.40 -23.85
CA ASN A 81 -21.51 26.50 -24.09
C ASN A 81 -22.07 25.94 -22.77
N SER A 82 -23.22 26.54 -22.43
CA SER A 82 -24.49 25.91 -22.10
C SER A 82 -24.60 25.13 -20.78
N ALA A 83 -25.42 25.75 -19.93
CA ALA A 83 -26.20 25.14 -18.88
C ALA A 83 -27.00 23.92 -19.36
N GLY A 84 -27.21 23.01 -18.42
CA GLY A 84 -28.10 21.85 -18.49
C GLY A 84 -28.39 21.42 -17.07
N ASP A 85 -29.36 22.11 -16.47
CA ASP A 85 -30.10 21.67 -15.28
C ASP A 85 -30.91 20.42 -15.67
N ASP A 86 -30.90 19.38 -14.82
CA ASP A 86 -31.98 18.38 -14.77
C ASP A 86 -31.96 17.75 -13.37
N ASP A 87 -32.89 18.24 -12.55
CA ASP A 87 -33.32 17.67 -11.28
C ASP A 87 -34.21 16.44 -11.56
N GLU A 88 -33.87 15.28 -10.98
CA GLU A 88 -34.85 14.20 -10.81
C GLU A 88 -34.85 13.72 -9.36
N ASP A 89 -35.91 14.14 -8.66
CA ASP A 89 -36.42 13.60 -7.41
C ASP A 89 -36.85 12.14 -7.61
N VAL A 90 -36.42 11.24 -6.73
CA VAL A 90 -37.00 9.89 -6.63
C VAL A 90 -37.41 9.64 -5.18
N ASP A 91 -38.72 9.69 -4.99
CA ASP A 91 -39.46 9.42 -3.76
C ASP A 91 -39.45 7.94 -3.36
N ASP A 92 -39.48 7.74 -2.04
CA ASP A 92 -40.29 6.81 -1.25
C ASP A 92 -40.64 5.42 -1.79
N ALA A 93 -40.27 4.39 -1.02
CA ALA A 93 -41.16 3.27 -0.71
C ALA A 93 -40.72 2.57 0.58
N GLU A 94 -41.45 2.85 1.67
CA GLU A 94 -41.56 1.94 2.82
C GLU A 94 -42.57 0.84 2.48
N GLU A 95 -42.20 -0.43 2.66
CA GLU A 95 -43.13 -1.55 2.87
C GLU A 95 -42.51 -2.44 3.96
N ASP A 96 -43.10 -2.53 5.15
CA ASP A 96 -44.36 -3.19 5.53
C ASP A 96 -44.14 -4.68 5.91
N THR A 97 -44.95 -5.01 6.90
CA THR A 97 -45.03 -6.08 7.88
C THR A 97 -45.09 -7.51 7.35
N GLY A 98 -44.64 -8.45 8.19
CA GLY A 98 -44.71 -9.89 7.89
C GLY A 98 -44.41 -10.75 9.11
N ASP A 99 -45.42 -10.84 9.97
CA ASP A 99 -45.60 -11.73 11.11
C ASP A 99 -45.64 -13.21 10.68
N SER A 100 -45.06 -14.14 11.46
CA SER A 100 -45.61 -15.49 11.70
C SER A 100 -44.67 -16.37 12.56
N GLU A 101 -45.14 -16.63 13.78
CA GLU A 101 -45.41 -17.95 14.39
C GLU A 101 -44.30 -19.03 14.51
N ASP A 102 -44.05 -19.37 15.77
CA ASP A 102 -43.99 -20.71 16.36
C ASP A 102 -43.13 -21.82 15.73
N GLN A 103 -42.16 -22.32 16.51
CA GLN A 103 -42.23 -23.70 16.99
C GLN A 103 -41.22 -23.98 18.10
N GLU A 104 -41.76 -24.41 19.23
CA GLU A 104 -41.10 -25.08 20.33
C GLU A 104 -40.38 -26.33 19.82
N ASN A 105 -39.13 -26.57 20.25
CA ASN A 105 -38.71 -27.95 20.51
C ASN A 105 -37.55 -27.99 21.51
N GLU A 106 -37.89 -28.50 22.69
CA GLU A 106 -36.95 -29.03 23.67
C GLU A 106 -36.25 -30.26 23.09
N GLN A 107 -34.93 -30.40 23.30
CA GLN A 107 -34.36 -31.69 23.69
C GLN A 107 -32.90 -31.56 24.14
N GLU A 108 -32.69 -32.01 25.37
CA GLU A 108 -31.48 -32.54 25.99
C GLU A 108 -30.40 -33.09 25.04
N LYS A 109 -29.13 -32.96 25.43
CA LYS A 109 -28.34 -34.10 25.98
C LYS A 109 -26.84 -33.77 25.99
N THR A 110 -26.25 -33.75 27.19
CA THR A 110 -24.80 -33.89 27.44
C THR A 110 -24.38 -35.35 27.21
N PRO A 111 -23.10 -35.62 26.85
CA PRO A 111 -22.04 -35.85 27.85
C PRO A 111 -20.72 -35.14 27.46
N ASP A 112 -19.91 -34.66 28.39
CA ASP A 112 -18.93 -35.40 29.21
C ASP A 112 -17.99 -36.31 28.39
N ASP A 113 -16.71 -36.28 28.78
CA ASP A 113 -15.59 -37.16 28.39
C ASP A 113 -14.68 -36.68 27.24
N ALA A 114 -13.51 -36.16 27.62
CA ALA A 114 -12.22 -36.84 27.38
C ALA A 114 -11.09 -35.94 27.87
N GLU A 115 -10.66 -36.20 29.10
CA GLU A 115 -9.29 -35.96 29.53
C GLU A 115 -8.40 -36.92 28.72
N ASP A 116 -7.36 -36.40 28.07
CA ASP A 116 -6.24 -37.23 27.65
C ASP A 116 -4.93 -36.44 27.82
N ASP A 117 -4.18 -36.97 28.76
CA ASP A 117 -2.78 -36.77 29.12
C ASP A 117 -1.81 -36.75 27.93
N ALA A 118 -0.80 -35.88 28.01
CA ALA A 118 0.58 -36.11 27.56
C ALA A 118 1.40 -34.90 28.02
N GLU A 119 1.97 -34.96 29.23
CA GLU A 119 3.35 -35.40 29.51
C GLU A 119 4.45 -34.59 28.79
N ASP A 120 5.17 -33.84 29.62
CA ASP A 120 6.62 -33.72 29.69
C ASP A 120 7.39 -33.40 28.41
N ALA A 121 7.79 -32.13 28.32
CA ALA A 121 9.06 -31.74 27.71
C ALA A 121 9.78 -30.79 28.67
N GLU A 122 10.66 -31.37 29.47
CA GLU A 122 11.67 -30.72 30.29
C GLU A 122 12.70 -29.95 29.45
N GLU A 123 13.24 -28.89 30.08
CA GLU A 123 14.58 -28.31 29.90
C GLU A 123 14.90 -27.66 28.53
N GLU A 124 15.45 -26.44 28.44
CA GLU A 124 16.60 -25.93 29.16
C GLU A 124 16.46 -24.45 29.53
N GLU A 125 16.85 -24.15 30.77
CA GLU A 125 17.16 -22.81 31.24
C GLU A 125 18.44 -22.32 30.58
N ASP A 126 18.37 -21.20 29.84
CA ASP A 126 19.57 -20.53 29.38
C ASP A 126 19.61 -19.08 29.89
N SER A 127 20.33 -18.96 31.01
CA SER A 127 21.19 -17.85 31.40
C SER A 127 20.66 -16.42 31.26
N GLN A 128 20.05 -15.96 32.36
CA GLN A 128 20.05 -14.56 32.77
C GLN A 128 21.50 -14.05 32.83
N GLN A 129 21.84 -13.08 31.99
CA GLN A 129 23.03 -12.25 32.16
C GLN A 129 22.56 -10.83 32.47
N ASP A 130 22.34 -10.60 33.76
CA ASP A 130 22.15 -9.29 34.35
C ASP A 130 23.49 -8.54 34.26
N SER A 131 23.57 -7.57 33.35
CA SER A 131 24.59 -6.52 33.43
C SER A 131 23.97 -5.33 34.13
N GLU A 132 24.12 -5.30 35.45
CA GLU A 132 24.01 -4.08 36.26
C GLU A 132 24.99 -3.04 35.69
N ILE A 133 24.46 -2.00 35.05
CA ILE A 133 25.18 -0.76 34.82
C ILE A 133 24.53 0.29 35.71
N ASP A 134 25.02 0.36 36.94
CA ASP A 134 24.87 1.50 37.83
C ASP A 134 25.65 2.68 37.23
N GLY A 135 24.94 3.47 36.44
CA GLY A 135 25.39 4.78 35.97
C GLY A 135 24.67 5.88 36.71
N ASN A 136 25.20 6.25 37.89
CA ASN A 136 24.93 7.54 38.54
C ASN A 136 25.14 8.66 37.51
N ILE A 137 24.05 9.31 37.10
CA ILE A 137 24.10 10.64 36.51
C ILE A 137 23.23 11.53 37.39
N ASP A 138 23.88 12.07 38.42
CA ASP A 138 23.45 13.29 39.06
C ASP A 138 23.46 14.40 37.99
N HIS A 139 22.28 14.78 37.52
CA HIS A 139 22.11 16.03 36.80
C HIS A 139 21.34 16.99 37.67
N ASP A 140 22.14 17.87 38.26
CA ASP A 140 21.78 19.02 39.04
C ASP A 140 20.63 19.80 38.41
N ALA A 141 19.69 20.12 39.30
CA ALA A 141 18.60 21.03 39.09
C ALA A 141 19.14 22.45 38.83
N ASP A 142 19.00 22.93 37.60
CA ASP A 142 18.95 24.37 37.34
C ASP A 142 17.50 24.78 37.05
N ALA A 143 16.83 25.14 38.15
CA ALA A 143 15.55 25.82 38.18
C ALA A 143 15.73 27.27 37.69
N ASN A 144 15.66 27.48 36.37
CA ASN A 144 15.36 28.81 35.83
C ASN A 144 13.85 28.97 35.67
N ALA A 145 13.21 29.35 36.77
CA ALA A 145 11.85 29.87 36.81
C ALA A 145 11.81 31.21 36.04
N ILE A 146 11.51 31.16 34.75
CA ILE A 146 11.06 32.33 34.00
C ILE A 146 9.58 32.51 34.31
N THR A 147 9.32 33.39 35.28
CA THR A 147 8.00 33.93 35.60
C THR A 147 7.50 34.73 34.39
N MET A 148 6.77 34.09 33.48
CA MET A 148 6.02 34.82 32.47
C MET A 148 4.72 35.32 33.10
N ASN A 149 4.69 36.63 33.31
CA ASN A 149 3.55 37.42 33.70
C ASN A 149 2.33 37.06 32.83
N ALA A 150 1.32 36.47 33.45
CA ALA A 150 -0.02 36.34 32.88
C ALA A 150 -0.67 37.73 32.83
N GLY A 151 -0.31 38.50 31.80
CA GLY A 151 -1.04 39.68 31.38
C GLY A 151 -2.40 39.25 30.85
N ASN A 152 -3.41 39.44 31.68
CA ASN A 152 -4.81 39.25 31.40
C ASN A 152 -5.29 40.35 30.44
N GLU A 153 -4.99 40.21 29.15
CA GLU A 153 -5.57 41.03 28.08
C GLU A 153 -6.59 40.17 27.35
N ASN A 154 -7.87 40.36 27.71
CA ASN A 154 -9.00 39.88 26.92
C ASN A 154 -8.83 40.39 25.48
N PRO A 155 -8.61 39.51 24.47
CA PRO A 155 -8.68 39.94 23.10
C PRO A 155 -10.11 40.37 22.83
N THR A 156 -10.29 41.68 22.66
CA THR A 156 -11.56 42.30 22.30
C THR A 156 -12.08 41.64 21.01
N ALA A 157 -13.36 41.26 21.04
CA ALA A 157 -14.10 40.59 19.97
C ALA A 157 -14.25 41.43 18.67
N GLU A 158 -13.43 42.45 18.47
CA GLU A 158 -13.49 43.38 17.34
C GLU A 158 -12.37 43.19 16.31
N MET A 159 -11.35 42.35 16.57
CA MET A 159 -10.28 42.06 15.59
C MET A 159 -10.55 40.84 14.69
N GLU A 160 -11.59 40.04 14.92
CA GLU A 160 -11.94 38.91 14.03
C GLU A 160 -12.64 39.35 12.73
N ASN A 161 -13.10 40.60 12.63
CA ASN A 161 -13.74 41.13 11.42
C ASN A 161 -12.78 41.85 10.45
N ALA A 162 -11.47 41.86 10.73
CA ALA A 162 -10.46 42.60 9.96
C ALA A 162 -9.44 41.72 9.22
N LEU A 163 -9.75 40.43 8.99
CA LEU A 163 -9.04 39.60 7.99
C LEU A 163 -9.89 39.45 6.72
N PRO A 164 -9.99 40.50 5.88
CA PRO A 164 -10.71 40.42 4.63
C PRO A 164 -9.94 39.54 3.63
N ALA A 165 -10.66 38.61 3.00
CA ALA A 165 -10.46 38.22 1.61
C ALA A 165 -9.12 37.62 1.14
N LEU A 166 -8.19 37.21 2.02
CA LEU A 166 -7.11 36.28 1.65
C LEU A 166 -7.52 34.80 1.76
N ARG A 167 -8.82 34.52 1.87
CA ARG A 167 -9.37 33.24 1.42
C ARG A 167 -9.41 33.27 -0.11
N GLY A 168 -8.23 33.18 -0.73
CA GLY A 168 -8.17 32.79 -2.13
C GLY A 168 -9.02 31.52 -2.28
N ASN A 169 -9.93 31.52 -3.26
CA ASN A 169 -10.77 30.35 -3.52
C ASN A 169 -9.86 29.12 -3.55
N PRO A 170 -10.14 28.08 -2.72
CA PRO A 170 -9.31 26.89 -2.70
C PRO A 170 -9.20 26.41 -4.14
N VAL A 171 -7.97 26.34 -4.67
CA VAL A 171 -7.72 25.97 -6.05
C VAL A 171 -8.23 24.55 -6.24
N THR A 172 -9.45 24.41 -6.73
CA THR A 172 -10.05 23.13 -7.06
C THR A 172 -9.33 22.62 -8.30
N MET A 173 -8.61 21.52 -8.16
CA MET A 173 -7.87 20.90 -9.25
C MET A 173 -8.61 19.65 -9.71
N SER A 174 -8.70 19.42 -11.02
CA SER A 174 -9.21 18.16 -11.55
C SER A 174 -8.25 17.02 -11.19
N ILE A 175 -8.76 15.79 -11.11
CA ILE A 175 -7.93 14.65 -10.73
C ILE A 175 -6.78 14.42 -11.73
N ASP A 176 -7.04 14.59 -13.02
CA ASP A 176 -6.03 14.46 -14.07
C ASP A 176 -4.89 15.47 -13.89
N SER A 177 -5.23 16.72 -13.58
CA SER A 177 -4.23 17.76 -13.31
C SER A 177 -3.38 17.42 -12.08
N TYR A 178 -3.99 16.87 -11.03
CA TYR A 178 -3.27 16.40 -9.85
C TYR A 178 -2.27 15.29 -10.20
N PHE A 179 -2.68 14.28 -10.96
CA PHE A 179 -1.78 13.20 -11.37
C PHE A 179 -0.72 13.64 -12.38
N LEU A 180 -1.03 14.56 -13.29
CA LEU A 180 -0.03 15.15 -14.19
C LEU A 180 1.09 15.83 -13.39
N ASN A 181 0.74 16.60 -12.35
CA ASN A 181 1.70 17.27 -11.48
C ASN A 181 2.56 16.29 -10.67
N LEU A 182 2.03 15.11 -10.34
CA LEU A 182 2.79 14.04 -9.68
C LEU A 182 3.65 13.22 -10.65
N GLY A 183 3.68 13.57 -11.94
CA GLY A 183 4.33 12.76 -12.97
C GLY A 183 3.67 11.39 -13.14
N LYS A 184 2.34 11.34 -13.01
CA LYS A 184 1.49 10.13 -13.07
C LYS A 184 1.85 9.06 -12.04
N LYS A 185 2.44 9.44 -10.90
CA LYS A 185 2.77 8.50 -9.83
C LYS A 185 1.52 8.06 -9.05
N VAL A 186 0.90 7.00 -9.55
CA VAL A 186 -0.22 6.28 -8.92
C VAL A 186 0.26 5.38 -7.77
N VAL A 187 1.54 5.00 -7.79
CA VAL A 187 2.13 4.05 -6.83
C VAL A 187 3.27 4.71 -6.06
N ASN A 188 3.10 4.82 -4.75
CA ASN A 188 4.11 5.31 -3.82
C ASN A 188 4.43 4.22 -2.78
N ILE A 189 5.37 3.34 -3.13
CA ILE A 189 5.77 2.22 -2.29
C ILE A 189 7.28 2.23 -2.06
N SER A 190 7.72 1.67 -0.93
CA SER A 190 9.14 1.65 -0.60
C SER A 190 9.95 0.74 -1.53
N PRO A 191 11.19 1.12 -1.88
CA PRO A 191 12.02 0.33 -2.78
C PRO A 191 12.52 -0.98 -2.16
N TYR A 192 12.38 -1.20 -0.85
CA TYR A 192 12.84 -2.42 -0.17
C TYR A 192 11.98 -2.77 1.05
N GLY A 193 12.09 -4.03 1.49
CA GLY A 193 11.54 -4.53 2.75
C GLY A 193 10.10 -5.02 2.68
N SER A 194 9.53 -5.26 3.86
CA SER A 194 8.13 -5.61 4.08
C SER A 194 7.44 -4.47 4.84
N TYR A 195 6.31 -4.01 4.34
CA TYR A 195 5.59 -2.85 4.92
C TYR A 195 4.09 -2.92 4.62
N LYS A 196 3.31 -2.19 5.41
CA LYS A 196 1.86 -2.06 5.22
C LYS A 196 1.56 -1.11 4.07
N TYR A 197 0.42 -1.31 3.40
CA TYR A 197 -0.03 -0.40 2.34
C TYR A 197 -1.55 -0.21 2.39
N VAL A 198 -2.04 0.87 1.80
CA VAL A 198 -3.47 1.14 1.59
C VAL A 198 -3.78 1.39 0.11
N LEU A 199 -4.99 0.99 -0.30
CA LEU A 199 -5.56 1.34 -1.61
C LEU A 199 -6.59 2.44 -1.39
N VAL A 200 -6.38 3.58 -2.05
CA VAL A 200 -7.24 4.77 -1.94
C VAL A 200 -7.89 5.04 -3.28
N HIS A 201 -9.20 5.28 -3.29
CA HIS A 201 -9.93 5.83 -4.42
C HIS A 201 -10.08 7.33 -4.21
N ALA A 202 -9.42 8.10 -5.06
CA ALA A 202 -9.53 9.55 -5.11
C ALA A 202 -10.65 9.93 -6.10
N ARG A 203 -11.50 10.89 -5.74
CA ARG A 203 -12.59 11.40 -6.57
C ARG A 203 -12.60 12.91 -6.58
N ASP A 204 -12.66 13.52 -7.75
CA ASP A 204 -12.90 14.95 -7.86
C ASP A 204 -14.40 15.28 -7.91
N LYS A 205 -14.72 16.58 -7.91
CA LYS A 205 -16.10 17.06 -7.96
C LYS A 205 -16.76 16.86 -9.33
N GLN A 206 -15.98 16.60 -10.37
CA GLN A 206 -16.47 16.39 -11.74
C GLN A 206 -16.80 14.92 -12.00
N GLY A 207 -16.68 14.05 -10.98
CA GLY A 207 -16.93 12.62 -11.09
C GLY A 207 -15.72 11.83 -11.59
N GLY A 208 -14.59 12.50 -11.87
CA GLY A 208 -13.33 11.86 -12.21
C GLY A 208 -12.80 11.06 -11.02
N GLY A 209 -12.23 9.88 -11.29
CA GLY A 209 -11.77 8.96 -10.26
C GLY A 209 -10.44 8.31 -10.61
N ALA A 210 -9.59 8.11 -9.61
CA ALA A 210 -8.34 7.39 -9.76
C ALA A 210 -7.98 6.59 -8.51
N TYR A 211 -7.24 5.51 -8.68
CA TYR A 211 -6.71 4.73 -7.58
C TYR A 211 -5.30 5.17 -7.22
N ILE A 212 -4.94 5.06 -5.95
CA ILE A 212 -3.60 5.33 -5.43
C ILE A 212 -3.19 4.19 -4.51
N VAL A 213 -1.99 3.65 -4.73
CA VAL A 213 -1.37 2.67 -3.84
C VAL A 213 -0.31 3.36 -3.00
N GLN A 214 -0.55 3.45 -1.68
CA GLN A 214 0.38 4.08 -0.75
C GLN A 214 0.92 3.07 0.26
N GLY A 215 2.23 2.86 0.22
CA GLY A 215 2.97 2.11 1.21
C GLY A 215 3.39 2.97 2.41
N CYS A 216 3.49 2.32 3.57
CA CYS A 216 4.21 2.85 4.72
C CYS A 216 5.70 2.98 4.41
N SER A 217 6.33 4.03 4.95
CA SER A 217 7.79 4.14 4.90
C SER A 217 8.43 3.08 5.81
N PRO A 218 9.39 2.27 5.32
CA PRO A 218 10.06 1.26 6.13
C PRO A 218 10.97 1.88 7.21
N LYS A 219 11.30 3.18 7.07
CA LYS A 219 12.08 3.92 8.08
C LYS A 219 11.30 4.06 9.39
N ILE A 220 9.97 4.01 9.32
CA ILE A 220 9.08 4.12 10.47
C ILE A 220 8.57 2.72 10.78
N LYS A 221 9.28 1.98 11.65
CA LYS A 221 8.91 0.61 12.06
C LYS A 221 7.47 0.52 12.59
N THR A 222 6.97 1.60 13.18
CA THR A 222 5.65 1.71 13.79
C THR A 222 4.54 2.16 12.82
N CYS A 223 4.84 2.39 11.54
CA CYS A 223 3.85 2.87 10.58
C CYS A 223 2.69 1.87 10.43
N LYS A 224 1.46 2.37 10.58
CA LYS A 224 0.22 1.61 10.45
C LYS A 224 -0.55 2.06 9.20
N HIS A 225 -1.55 1.28 8.78
CA HIS A 225 -2.42 1.63 7.66
C HIS A 225 -3.01 3.05 7.77
N PRO A 226 -3.46 3.53 8.95
CA PRO A 226 -3.97 4.89 9.08
C PRO A 226 -2.93 5.99 8.84
N ASP A 227 -1.65 5.72 9.09
CA ASP A 227 -0.58 6.70 8.82
C ASP A 227 -0.37 6.85 7.32
N ALA A 228 -0.30 5.73 6.57
CA ALA A 228 -0.24 5.75 5.12
C ALA A 228 -1.48 6.42 4.50
N ALA A 229 -2.68 6.11 5.01
CA ALA A 229 -3.91 6.75 4.55
C ALA A 229 -3.92 8.26 4.82
N ARG A 230 -3.45 8.70 6.00
CA ARG A 230 -3.41 10.13 6.37
C ARG A 230 -2.55 10.92 5.39
N VAL A 231 -1.38 10.42 5.02
CA VAL A 231 -0.48 11.08 4.04
C VAL A 231 -1.21 11.37 2.73
N VAL A 232 -1.90 10.37 2.17
CA VAL A 232 -2.63 10.52 0.90
C VAL A 232 -3.84 11.44 1.07
N LYS A 233 -4.64 11.22 2.12
CA LYS A 233 -5.83 12.04 2.39
C LYS A 233 -5.50 13.51 2.54
N THR A 234 -4.50 13.85 3.36
CA THR A 234 -4.08 15.24 3.56
C THR A 234 -3.64 15.89 2.24
N SER A 235 -2.90 15.17 1.39
CA SER A 235 -2.49 15.68 0.08
C SER A 235 -3.66 15.87 -0.90
N LEU A 236 -4.64 14.97 -0.92
CA LEU A 236 -5.81 15.09 -1.80
C LEU A 236 -6.78 16.18 -1.31
N THR A 237 -7.05 16.24 -0.01
CA THR A 237 -7.95 17.23 0.59
C THR A 237 -7.45 18.66 0.40
N SER A 238 -6.13 18.89 0.39
CA SER A 238 -5.58 20.23 0.09
C SER A 238 -5.86 20.72 -1.33
N HIS A 239 -6.30 19.84 -2.23
CA HIS A 239 -6.68 20.16 -3.62
C HIS A 239 -8.20 20.03 -3.86
N GLY A 240 -8.99 19.82 -2.81
CA GLY A 240 -10.44 19.63 -2.91
C GLY A 240 -10.85 18.28 -3.51
N ILE A 241 -9.96 17.28 -3.49
CA ILE A 241 -10.21 15.92 -3.99
C ILE A 241 -10.63 15.03 -2.80
N GLU A 242 -11.74 14.32 -2.94
CA GLU A 242 -12.23 13.37 -1.93
C GLU A 242 -11.39 12.08 -1.97
N ALA A 243 -11.16 11.48 -0.81
CA ALA A 243 -10.31 10.31 -0.67
C ALA A 243 -10.97 9.21 0.17
N LYS A 244 -11.38 8.11 -0.48
CA LYS A 244 -11.97 6.93 0.16
C LYS A 244 -10.94 5.79 0.24
N VAL A 245 -10.63 5.32 1.43
CA VAL A 245 -9.76 4.13 1.61
C VAL A 245 -10.62 2.89 1.39
N LEU A 246 -10.26 2.08 0.40
CA LEU A 246 -11.00 0.85 0.07
C LEU A 246 -10.54 -0.36 0.89
N GLY A 247 -9.30 -0.32 1.36
CA GLY A 247 -8.69 -1.40 2.14
C GLY A 247 -7.19 -1.24 2.19
N GLY A 248 -6.50 -2.30 2.59
CA GLY A 248 -5.05 -2.35 2.58
C GLY A 248 -4.54 -3.74 2.86
N GLY A 249 -3.23 -3.88 3.00
CA GLY A 249 -2.58 -5.15 3.27
C GLY A 249 -1.11 -4.95 3.57
N ARG A 250 -0.28 -5.90 3.13
CA ARG A 250 1.19 -5.85 3.18
C ARG A 250 1.78 -6.00 1.78
N ILE A 251 2.93 -5.37 1.60
CA ILE A 251 3.79 -5.52 0.43
C ILE A 251 5.14 -5.98 0.93
N THR A 252 5.65 -7.07 0.36
CA THR A 252 7.03 -7.51 0.54
C THR A 252 7.74 -7.42 -0.80
N ARG A 253 8.88 -6.71 -0.83
CA ARG A 253 9.72 -6.59 -2.03
C ARG A 253 11.04 -7.31 -1.82
N HIS A 254 11.28 -8.31 -2.66
CA HIS A 254 12.52 -9.08 -2.75
C HIS A 254 13.31 -8.70 -3.98
N HIS A 255 14.57 -8.32 -3.80
CA HIS A 255 15.48 -8.07 -4.91
C HIS A 255 16.16 -9.36 -5.35
N LEU A 256 16.42 -9.52 -6.65
CA LEU A 256 17.34 -10.57 -7.10
C LEU A 256 18.74 -10.26 -6.55
N ARG A 257 19.48 -11.31 -6.15
CA ARG A 257 20.87 -11.18 -5.62
C ARG A 257 21.80 -10.32 -6.49
N LYS A 258 21.55 -10.26 -7.81
CA LYS A 258 22.38 -9.54 -8.78
C LYS A 258 21.77 -8.21 -9.28
N SER A 259 20.58 -7.81 -8.83
CA SER A 259 19.90 -6.61 -9.35
C SER A 259 18.98 -5.97 -8.32
N LYS A 260 19.18 -4.67 -8.07
CA LYS A 260 18.26 -3.82 -7.29
C LYS A 260 17.03 -3.37 -8.10
N LYS A 261 17.05 -3.55 -9.43
CA LYS A 261 16.01 -3.06 -10.35
C LYS A 261 15.00 -4.14 -10.76
N SER A 262 15.21 -5.39 -10.35
CA SER A 262 14.36 -6.52 -10.70
C SER A 262 14.25 -7.49 -9.53
N GLY A 263 13.15 -8.22 -9.47
CA GLY A 263 12.87 -9.14 -8.38
C GLY A 263 11.42 -9.52 -8.29
N LEU A 264 10.98 -9.77 -7.07
CA LEU A 264 9.65 -10.25 -6.75
C LEU A 264 8.98 -9.27 -5.79
N ILE A 265 7.75 -8.88 -6.09
CA ILE A 265 6.90 -8.12 -5.19
C ILE A 265 5.67 -8.98 -4.88
N SER A 266 5.46 -9.24 -3.59
CA SER A 266 4.31 -10.00 -3.09
C SER A 266 3.36 -9.04 -2.37
N ILE A 267 2.08 -9.08 -2.74
CA ILE A 267 1.02 -8.26 -2.14
C ILE A 267 0.01 -9.18 -1.46
N PHE A 268 -0.24 -9.00 -0.18
CA PHE A 268 -1.06 -9.96 0.55
C PHE A 268 -1.73 -9.40 1.80
N GLY A 269 -2.66 -10.19 2.33
CA GLY A 269 -3.40 -9.96 3.56
C GLY A 269 -4.37 -8.79 3.53
N TYR A 270 -4.60 -8.21 4.72
CA TYR A 270 -5.60 -7.17 4.91
C TYR A 270 -5.23 -6.08 5.92
N SER A 271 -5.98 -4.98 5.92
CA SER A 271 -5.89 -3.94 6.94
C SER A 271 -6.85 -4.24 8.09
N ARG A 272 -6.35 -4.30 9.33
CA ARG A 272 -7.22 -4.42 10.51
C ARG A 272 -8.17 -3.22 10.67
N THR A 273 -7.76 -2.03 10.22
CA THR A 273 -8.55 -0.80 10.35
C THR A 273 -9.54 -0.61 9.20
N TYR A 274 -9.12 -0.93 7.97
CA TYR A 274 -9.92 -0.66 6.76
C TYR A 274 -10.48 -1.92 6.11
N GLY A 275 -10.23 -3.09 6.68
CA GLY A 275 -10.58 -4.36 6.08
C GLY A 275 -9.82 -4.65 4.78
N ARG A 276 -10.47 -5.45 3.94
CA ARG A 276 -10.03 -5.82 2.59
C ARG A 276 -11.26 -5.80 1.69
N CYS A 277 -11.21 -5.03 0.61
CA CYS A 277 -12.15 -5.22 -0.49
C CYS A 277 -11.76 -6.45 -1.32
N GLU A 278 -12.73 -7.14 -1.90
CA GLU A 278 -12.56 -8.45 -2.57
C GLU A 278 -11.41 -8.47 -3.59
N ASP A 279 -11.25 -7.35 -4.31
CA ASP A 279 -10.28 -7.16 -5.38
C ASP A 279 -9.14 -6.18 -5.03
N CYS A 280 -9.00 -5.77 -3.76
CA CYS A 280 -8.03 -4.76 -3.34
C CYS A 280 -6.59 -5.16 -3.67
N ASN A 281 -6.21 -6.40 -3.32
CA ASN A 281 -4.86 -6.91 -3.57
C ASN A 281 -4.59 -7.08 -5.07
N LYS A 282 -5.59 -7.52 -5.85
CA LYS A 282 -5.52 -7.62 -7.31
C LYS A 282 -5.28 -6.24 -7.94
N LYS A 283 -6.15 -5.26 -7.65
CA LYS A 283 -6.03 -3.89 -8.15
C LYS A 283 -4.68 -3.27 -7.81
N ALA A 284 -4.26 -3.37 -6.55
CA ALA A 284 -2.96 -2.88 -6.12
C ALA A 284 -1.82 -3.54 -6.91
N CYS A 285 -1.96 -4.84 -7.22
CA CYS A 285 -0.99 -5.56 -8.02
C CYS A 285 -0.89 -5.06 -9.45
N ASP A 286 -2.02 -4.83 -10.11
CA ASP A 286 -2.06 -4.37 -11.50
C ASP A 286 -1.36 -2.99 -11.60
N PHE A 287 -1.63 -2.06 -10.67
CA PHE A 287 -0.94 -0.75 -10.61
C PHE A 287 0.57 -0.88 -10.32
N ILE A 288 0.95 -1.76 -9.39
CA ILE A 288 2.36 -1.96 -9.03
C ILE A 288 3.13 -2.61 -10.18
N ALA A 289 2.52 -3.57 -10.89
CA ALA A 289 3.10 -4.23 -12.05
C ALA A 289 3.36 -3.23 -13.19
N ALA A 290 2.37 -2.40 -13.51
CA ALA A 290 2.52 -1.34 -14.51
C ALA A 290 3.65 -0.36 -14.15
N SER A 291 3.75 0.01 -12.86
CA SER A 291 4.79 0.95 -12.39
C SER A 291 6.18 0.32 -12.22
N ASN A 292 6.28 -1.01 -12.22
CA ASN A 292 7.53 -1.74 -11.96
C ASN A 292 7.71 -2.91 -12.95
N PRO A 293 7.84 -2.64 -14.26
CA PRO A 293 7.83 -3.66 -15.31
C PRO A 293 8.96 -4.71 -15.20
N ASN A 294 10.03 -4.38 -14.48
CA ASN A 294 11.17 -5.29 -14.26
C ASN A 294 10.98 -6.23 -13.06
N TYR A 295 9.86 -6.13 -12.34
CA TYR A 295 9.52 -7.00 -11.22
C TYR A 295 8.43 -7.98 -11.62
N VAL A 296 8.56 -9.23 -11.15
CA VAL A 296 7.43 -10.14 -11.09
C VAL A 296 6.58 -9.70 -9.90
N VAL A 297 5.33 -9.32 -10.16
CA VAL A 297 4.39 -8.93 -9.11
C VAL A 297 3.33 -10.01 -8.99
N ARG A 298 3.05 -10.41 -7.75
CA ARG A 298 2.05 -11.43 -7.41
C ARG A 298 1.23 -10.98 -6.22
N TRP A 299 0.03 -11.50 -6.11
CA TRP A 299 -0.87 -11.19 -5.00
C TRP A 299 -1.57 -12.43 -4.45
N SER A 300 -1.99 -12.37 -3.20
CA SER A 300 -2.90 -13.34 -2.57
C SER A 300 -3.86 -12.59 -1.66
N ASN A 301 -5.05 -13.14 -1.46
CA ASN A 301 -5.97 -12.63 -0.46
C ASN A 301 -5.66 -13.18 0.94
N HIS A 302 -4.81 -14.19 1.06
CA HIS A 302 -4.47 -14.82 2.33
C HIS A 302 -3.31 -14.10 3.04
N GLY A 303 -3.07 -14.48 4.31
CA GLY A 303 -2.10 -13.87 5.21
C GLY A 303 -2.72 -12.77 6.07
N TYR A 304 -2.41 -12.71 7.37
CA TYR A 304 -2.90 -11.63 8.23
C TYR A 304 -1.94 -11.28 9.36
N LEU A 305 -1.42 -12.29 10.04
CA LEU A 305 -0.68 -12.10 11.30
C LEU A 305 0.83 -12.14 11.11
N GLU A 306 1.32 -12.95 10.18
CA GLU A 306 2.75 -13.13 10.02
C GLU A 306 3.33 -12.01 9.15
N SER A 307 4.51 -11.56 9.55
CA SER A 307 5.27 -10.54 8.82
C SER A 307 5.79 -11.05 7.47
N ASP A 308 5.64 -12.35 7.24
CA ASP A 308 6.25 -13.08 6.16
C ASP A 308 5.19 -13.68 5.22
N GLU A 309 5.67 -14.04 4.04
CA GLU A 309 4.90 -14.67 2.98
C GLU A 309 5.02 -16.21 3.05
N SER A 310 5.66 -16.75 4.09
CA SER A 310 6.13 -18.14 4.15
C SER A 310 4.96 -19.15 4.18
N GLY A 311 3.84 -18.79 4.81
CA GLY A 311 2.63 -19.60 4.86
C GLY A 311 1.69 -19.48 3.65
N ILE A 312 1.95 -18.57 2.72
CA ILE A 312 1.02 -18.26 1.62
C ILE A 312 1.38 -19.09 0.38
N ARG A 313 0.52 -20.05 0.02
CA ARG A 313 0.74 -20.98 -1.09
C ARG A 313 0.09 -20.54 -2.40
N ASP A 314 -0.90 -19.65 -2.35
CA ASP A 314 -1.87 -19.38 -3.39
C ASP A 314 -1.64 -18.03 -4.09
N PHE A 315 -0.38 -17.66 -4.31
CA PHE A 315 -0.08 -16.42 -5.03
C PHE A 315 -0.47 -16.50 -6.50
N VAL A 316 -1.24 -15.51 -6.95
CA VAL A 316 -1.59 -15.29 -8.35
C VAL A 316 -0.66 -14.24 -8.95
N LYS A 317 -0.05 -14.54 -10.09
CA LYS A 317 0.78 -13.57 -10.83
C LYS A 317 -0.12 -12.52 -11.47
N CYS A 318 0.35 -11.28 -11.48
CA CYS A 318 -0.41 -10.18 -12.08
C CYS A 318 -0.13 -10.12 -13.57
N SER A 319 -1.20 -9.97 -14.35
CA SER A 319 -1.10 -9.74 -15.78
C SER A 319 -0.97 -8.24 -16.00
N PRO A 320 0.10 -7.76 -16.65
CA PRO A 320 0.05 -6.42 -17.21
C PRO A 320 -1.05 -6.42 -18.28
N GLU A 321 -2.09 -5.62 -18.08
CA GLU A 321 -3.06 -5.28 -19.13
C GLU A 321 -2.39 -4.49 -20.27
#